data_AF-X1AN97-F1
#
_entry.id   AF-X1AN97-F1
#
_cell.length_a   1.000
_cell.length_b   1.000
_cell.length_c   1.000
_cell.angle_alpha   90.00
_cell.angle_beta   90.00
_cell.angle_gamma   90.00
#
_symmetry.space_group_name_H-M   'P 1'
#
loop_
_entity.id
_entity.type
_entity.pdbx_description
1 polymer ?
#
loop_
_entity_poly.entity_id
_entity_poly.type
_entity_poly.pdbx_seq_one_letter_code
_entity_poly.pdbx_strand_id
1 'polypeptide(L)'
;YSKLMNEHKDKVVELSFYDNPEQGAGRYTSPEDGKVLIKDVEYYRKTYSGVFDNIKSDTVYSIAGLPKCFSFIADGNISNFGCDRTAWLDKFEKDKAITPRGKSQNLLMIDSGSTDMFFQFGLLEKLRDKTCKPYYEGDIGYTLDGKGYVYDTWFENGGQNSILSWWGVLKNARPFQGHNYVVGCDISKGTSTTNSVAAVLNVNTNEIEGLLVTPYLSMTDFAEKSVALCEWVGGNNSPLLIWEENGAPDFLKRVDELGYYNMFVKEDKSGKKNKSGNKYGWRSTSGPNGTKLEVMNGLDSA
;
A
#
# COMPACT_ATOMS: atom_id res chain seq x y z
N TYR A 1 -19.20 -18.18 -17.38
CA TYR A 1 -20.27 -17.19 -17.56
C TYR A 1 -20.45 -16.78 -19.02
N SER A 2 -19.44 -16.20 -19.67
CA SER A 2 -19.53 -15.76 -21.08
C SER A 2 -19.88 -16.87 -22.08
N LYS A 3 -19.48 -18.12 -21.78
CA LYS A 3 -19.84 -19.30 -22.60
C LYS A 3 -21.31 -19.71 -22.48
N LEU A 4 -21.90 -19.56 -21.28
CA LEU A 4 -23.33 -19.78 -21.01
C LEU A 4 -24.21 -18.71 -21.67
N MET A 5 -23.75 -17.45 -21.71
CA MET A 5 -24.45 -16.35 -22.38
C MET A 5 -24.47 -16.48 -23.92
N ASN A 6 -23.50 -17.19 -24.50
CA ASN A 6 -23.32 -17.27 -25.95
C ASN A 6 -23.86 -18.57 -26.58
N GLU A 7 -24.04 -19.66 -25.82
CA GLU A 7 -24.33 -20.99 -26.39
C GLU A 7 -25.78 -21.48 -26.22
N HIS A 8 -26.67 -20.81 -25.47
CA HIS A 8 -28.07 -21.26 -25.28
C HIS A 8 -29.14 -20.16 -25.46
N LYS A 9 -30.32 -20.58 -25.96
CA LYS A 9 -31.56 -19.78 -26.13
C LYS A 9 -32.25 -19.42 -24.81
N ASP A 10 -31.64 -19.71 -23.67
CA ASP A 10 -32.24 -19.49 -22.36
C ASP A 10 -32.06 -18.04 -21.93
N LYS A 11 -33.14 -17.43 -21.44
CA LYS A 11 -33.14 -16.06 -20.96
C LYS A 11 -32.44 -16.01 -19.60
N VAL A 12 -31.14 -15.76 -19.60
CA VAL A 12 -30.39 -15.49 -18.36
C VAL A 12 -30.87 -14.15 -17.81
N VAL A 13 -31.49 -14.18 -16.63
CA VAL A 13 -31.84 -12.97 -15.87
C VAL A 13 -30.74 -12.74 -14.87
N GLU A 14 -29.92 -11.72 -15.12
CA GLU A 14 -28.91 -11.27 -14.17
C GLU A 14 -29.63 -10.44 -13.11
N LEU A 15 -29.87 -11.05 -11.93
CA LEU A 15 -30.47 -10.36 -10.79
C LEU A 15 -29.38 -9.63 -10.02
N SER A 16 -28.81 -8.59 -10.63
CA SER A 16 -27.98 -7.65 -9.89
C SER A 16 -28.83 -7.03 -8.78
N PHE A 17 -28.24 -6.71 -7.63
CA PHE A 17 -29.00 -6.06 -6.56
C PHE A 17 -29.55 -4.69 -7.00
N TYR A 18 -28.94 -4.06 -8.03
CA TYR A 18 -29.43 -2.83 -8.64
C TYR A 18 -30.76 -3.01 -9.36
N ASP A 19 -31.00 -4.16 -9.96
CA ASP A 19 -32.22 -4.43 -10.74
C ASP A 19 -33.29 -5.09 -9.87
N ASN A 20 -32.93 -5.53 -8.67
CA ASN A 20 -33.87 -6.05 -7.70
C ASN A 20 -34.63 -4.90 -7.01
N PRO A 21 -35.97 -4.84 -7.09
CA PRO A 21 -36.76 -3.73 -6.57
C PRO A 21 -36.72 -3.62 -5.03
N GLU A 22 -36.42 -4.71 -4.31
CA GLU A 22 -36.28 -4.68 -2.86
C GLU A 22 -34.86 -4.33 -2.42
N GLN A 23 -33.85 -4.90 -3.08
CA GLN A 23 -32.43 -4.69 -2.71
C GLN A 23 -31.88 -3.36 -3.24
N GLY A 24 -32.44 -2.89 -4.36
CA GLY A 24 -32.12 -1.63 -5.02
C GLY A 24 -32.87 -0.42 -4.45
N ALA A 25 -33.72 -0.61 -3.43
CA ALA A 25 -34.48 0.46 -2.82
C ALA A 25 -33.61 1.31 -1.87
N GLY A 26 -33.89 2.61 -1.81
CA GLY A 26 -33.13 3.55 -0.99
C GLY A 26 -31.74 3.83 -1.54
N ARG A 27 -31.59 3.85 -2.87
CA ARG A 27 -30.32 4.17 -3.53
C ARG A 27 -29.78 5.55 -3.14
N TYR A 28 -28.48 5.59 -2.87
CA TYR A 28 -27.71 6.82 -2.70
C TYR A 28 -26.26 6.58 -3.06
N THR A 29 -25.47 7.64 -3.13
CA THR A 29 -24.04 7.57 -3.41
C THR A 29 -23.30 8.54 -2.50
N SER A 30 -22.05 8.26 -2.17
CA SER A 30 -21.17 9.16 -1.42
C SER A 30 -20.12 9.73 -2.37
N PRO A 31 -20.38 10.87 -3.01
CA PRO A 31 -19.44 11.43 -3.99
C PRO A 31 -18.13 11.92 -3.35
N GLU A 32 -18.18 12.30 -2.07
CA GLU A 32 -17.03 12.74 -1.28
C GLU A 32 -17.21 12.32 0.19
N ASP A 33 -16.10 12.31 0.92
CA ASP A 33 -16.07 12.05 2.36
C ASP A 33 -16.99 13.02 3.12
N GLY A 34 -17.88 12.48 3.95
CA GLY A 34 -18.90 13.24 4.68
C GLY A 34 -20.06 13.78 3.84
N LYS A 35 -20.12 13.48 2.53
CA LYS A 35 -21.21 13.90 1.64
C LYS A 35 -21.99 12.72 1.07
N VAL A 36 -23.28 12.96 0.83
CA VAL A 36 -24.24 11.98 0.31
C VAL A 36 -25.11 12.63 -0.77
N LEU A 37 -25.31 11.94 -1.87
CA LEU A 37 -26.32 12.25 -2.88
C LEU A 37 -27.38 11.15 -2.85
N ILE A 38 -28.61 11.51 -2.46
CA ILE A 38 -29.73 10.57 -2.35
C ILE A 38 -30.42 10.49 -3.72
N LYS A 39 -30.45 9.29 -4.31
CA LYS A 39 -31.04 9.02 -5.63
C LYS A 39 -32.49 8.56 -5.53
N ASP A 40 -32.81 7.74 -4.54
CA ASP A 40 -34.16 7.21 -4.30
C ASP A 40 -34.83 7.91 -3.12
N VAL A 41 -35.17 9.19 -3.29
CA VAL A 41 -35.79 10.01 -2.24
C VAL A 41 -37.17 9.48 -1.85
N GLU A 42 -37.91 8.90 -2.79
CA GLU A 42 -39.25 8.36 -2.57
C GLU A 42 -39.24 7.23 -1.55
N TYR A 43 -38.27 6.32 -1.64
CA TYR A 43 -38.07 5.28 -0.63
C TYR A 43 -37.91 5.88 0.78
N TYR A 44 -37.06 6.90 0.93
CA TYR A 44 -36.80 7.51 2.23
C TYR A 44 -38.01 8.27 2.77
N ARG A 45 -38.77 8.97 1.92
CA ARG A 45 -40.03 9.65 2.32
C ARG A 45 -41.10 8.66 2.74
N LYS A 46 -41.23 7.54 2.03
CA LYS A 46 -42.19 6.48 2.37
C LYS A 46 -41.81 5.77 3.67
N THR A 47 -40.52 5.49 3.86
CA THR A 47 -40.00 4.75 5.03
C THR A 47 -39.94 5.61 6.28
N TYR A 48 -39.60 6.89 6.13
CA TYR A 48 -39.42 7.87 7.21
C TYR A 48 -40.30 9.11 6.96
N SER A 49 -41.62 8.90 7.05
CA SER A 49 -42.62 9.93 6.77
C SER A 49 -42.39 11.21 7.57
N GLY A 50 -42.40 12.37 6.89
CA GLY A 50 -42.19 13.68 7.51
C GLY A 50 -40.73 14.08 7.70
N VAL A 51 -39.77 13.16 7.49
CA VAL A 51 -38.35 13.39 7.81
C VAL A 51 -37.53 13.80 6.59
N PHE A 52 -37.80 13.20 5.43
CA PHE A 52 -37.07 13.46 4.18
C PHE A 52 -37.86 14.32 3.18
N ASP A 53 -38.94 14.98 3.61
CA ASP A 53 -39.83 15.73 2.72
C ASP A 53 -39.12 16.89 2.01
N ASN A 54 -38.19 17.54 2.71
CA ASN A 54 -37.40 18.66 2.19
C ASN A 54 -36.14 18.24 1.42
N ILE A 55 -35.83 16.95 1.38
CA ILE A 55 -34.69 16.41 0.63
C ILE A 55 -35.09 16.27 -0.83
N LYS A 56 -34.19 16.65 -1.74
CA LYS A 56 -34.38 16.59 -3.19
C LYS A 56 -33.45 15.53 -3.77
N SER A 57 -33.91 14.89 -4.85
CA SER A 57 -33.06 13.99 -5.64
C SER A 57 -31.90 14.78 -6.23
N ASP A 58 -30.79 14.08 -6.49
CA ASP A 58 -29.63 14.60 -7.23
C ASP A 58 -28.97 15.84 -6.61
N THR A 59 -29.24 16.08 -5.34
CA THR A 59 -28.61 17.12 -4.54
C THR A 59 -27.63 16.49 -3.56
N VAL A 60 -26.44 17.07 -3.46
CA VAL A 60 -25.41 16.63 -2.50
C VAL A 60 -25.66 17.29 -1.16
N TYR A 61 -25.77 16.47 -0.12
CA TYR A 61 -25.96 16.89 1.27
C TYR A 61 -24.74 16.51 2.11
N SER A 62 -24.41 17.35 3.10
CA SER A 62 -23.51 16.93 4.17
C SER A 62 -24.24 15.94 5.08
N ILE A 63 -23.59 14.83 5.43
CA ILE A 63 -24.17 13.82 6.34
C ILE A 63 -24.55 14.41 7.69
N ALA A 64 -23.82 15.43 8.17
CA ALA A 64 -24.12 16.12 9.43
C ALA A 64 -25.44 16.90 9.38
N GLY A 65 -25.87 17.32 8.19
CA GLY A 65 -27.14 18.02 7.96
C GLY A 65 -28.30 17.09 7.61
N LEU A 66 -28.06 15.78 7.47
CA LEU A 66 -29.10 14.80 7.17
C LEU A 66 -29.78 14.28 8.45
N PRO A 67 -31.04 13.85 8.34
CA PRO A 67 -31.73 13.22 9.46
C PRO A 67 -31.02 11.96 9.96
N LYS A 68 -30.87 11.83 11.28
CA LYS A 68 -30.15 10.71 11.92
C LYS A 68 -30.96 9.40 12.00
N CYS A 69 -32.21 9.40 11.53
CA CYS A 69 -33.06 8.20 11.53
C CYS A 69 -32.57 7.11 10.56
N PHE A 70 -31.71 7.46 9.61
CA PHE A 70 -30.97 6.53 8.77
C PHE A 70 -29.47 6.82 8.86
N SER A 71 -28.65 5.78 8.99
CA SER A 71 -27.20 5.91 9.08
C SER A 71 -26.56 5.77 7.70
N PHE A 72 -26.53 6.86 6.95
CA PHE A 72 -25.80 6.89 5.68
C PHE A 72 -24.32 6.62 5.89
N ILE A 73 -23.68 5.96 4.92
CA ILE A 73 -22.23 5.79 4.86
C ILE A 73 -21.70 6.80 3.85
N ALA A 74 -20.95 7.79 4.34
CA ALA A 74 -20.45 8.90 3.56
C ALA A 74 -18.91 8.86 3.45
N ASP A 75 -18.38 7.81 2.85
CA ASP A 75 -16.95 7.49 2.80
C ASP A 75 -16.29 7.82 1.45
N GLY A 76 -16.97 8.53 0.56
CA GLY A 76 -16.52 8.74 -0.81
C GLY A 76 -16.68 7.50 -1.71
N ASN A 77 -17.61 6.61 -1.38
CA ASN A 77 -17.83 5.31 -2.04
C ASN A 77 -16.65 4.34 -1.99
N ILE A 78 -15.68 4.58 -1.09
CA ILE A 78 -14.46 3.78 -1.00
C ILE A 78 -14.80 2.33 -0.61
N SER A 79 -15.59 2.13 0.45
CA SER A 79 -15.96 0.80 0.95
C SER A 79 -16.95 0.06 0.05
N ASN A 80 -17.50 0.76 -0.95
CA ASN A 80 -18.39 0.20 -1.94
C ASN A 80 -17.80 0.19 -3.35
N PHE A 81 -16.48 0.31 -3.51
CA PHE A 81 -15.81 0.20 -4.82
C PHE A 81 -16.35 1.18 -5.87
N GLY A 82 -16.76 2.38 -5.46
CA GLY A 82 -17.32 3.40 -6.37
C GLY A 82 -18.79 3.19 -6.75
N CYS A 83 -19.41 2.10 -6.32
CA CYS A 83 -20.79 1.76 -6.62
C CYS A 83 -21.81 2.52 -5.75
N ASP A 84 -23.05 2.68 -6.26
CA ASP A 84 -24.14 3.20 -5.45
C ASP A 84 -24.45 2.26 -4.28
N ARG A 85 -24.87 2.85 -3.17
CA ARG A 85 -25.25 2.17 -1.94
C ARG A 85 -26.77 2.05 -1.86
N THR A 86 -27.25 1.11 -1.06
CA THR A 86 -28.67 0.92 -0.77
C THR A 86 -28.87 0.61 0.70
N ALA A 87 -30.09 0.86 1.20
CA ALA A 87 -30.45 0.53 2.58
C ALA A 87 -30.34 -0.98 2.87
N TRP A 88 -30.47 -1.84 1.86
CA TRP A 88 -30.24 -3.27 1.97
C TRP A 88 -28.75 -3.60 2.09
N LEU A 89 -27.93 -3.04 1.20
CA LEU A 89 -26.49 -3.29 1.16
C LEU A 89 -25.79 -2.85 2.44
N ASP A 90 -26.18 -1.70 2.99
CA ASP A 90 -25.59 -1.16 4.22
C ASP A 90 -25.88 -2.02 5.47
N LYS A 91 -26.91 -2.89 5.43
CA LYS A 91 -27.14 -3.86 6.50
C LYS A 91 -26.05 -4.93 6.54
N PHE A 92 -25.53 -5.31 5.38
CA PHE A 92 -24.44 -6.29 5.25
C PHE A 92 -23.07 -5.71 5.59
N GLU A 93 -22.90 -4.38 5.50
CA GLU A 93 -21.65 -3.73 5.94
C GLU A 93 -21.38 -3.95 7.44
N LYS A 94 -22.44 -4.15 8.22
CA LYS A 94 -22.34 -4.41 9.66
C LYS A 94 -22.09 -5.90 9.96
N ASP A 95 -22.17 -6.77 8.96
CA ASP A 95 -21.93 -8.20 9.11
C ASP A 95 -20.43 -8.50 8.97
N LYS A 96 -19.81 -8.84 10.09
CA LYS A 96 -18.37 -9.18 10.15
C LYS A 96 -18.02 -10.47 9.41
N ALA A 97 -19.01 -11.30 9.03
CA ALA A 97 -18.77 -12.52 8.27
C ALA A 97 -18.47 -12.25 6.78
N ILE A 98 -18.78 -11.04 6.28
CA ILE A 98 -18.61 -10.69 4.88
C ILE A 98 -17.32 -9.90 4.71
N THR A 99 -16.33 -10.52 4.07
CA THR A 99 -15.07 -9.84 3.72
C THR A 99 -15.32 -8.82 2.60
N PRO A 100 -14.49 -7.77 2.47
CA PRO A 100 -14.59 -6.81 1.37
C PRO A 100 -14.60 -7.48 -0.02
N ARG A 101 -13.81 -8.55 -0.18
CA ARG A 101 -13.79 -9.40 -1.37
C ARG A 101 -15.07 -10.21 -1.55
N GLY A 102 -15.60 -10.79 -0.47
CA GLY A 102 -16.88 -11.50 -0.50
C GLY A 102 -18.03 -10.57 -0.91
N LYS A 103 -18.00 -9.32 -0.44
CA LYS A 103 -18.96 -8.27 -0.83
C LYS A 103 -18.83 -7.90 -2.31
N SER A 104 -17.62 -7.61 -2.80
CA SER A 104 -17.42 -7.22 -4.20
C SER A 104 -17.86 -8.30 -5.18
N GLN A 105 -17.53 -9.56 -4.89
CA GLN A 105 -17.82 -10.69 -5.77
C GLN A 105 -19.28 -11.14 -5.70
N ASN A 106 -19.81 -11.34 -4.49
CA ASN A 106 -21.13 -11.97 -4.33
C ASN A 106 -22.28 -10.97 -4.27
N LEU A 107 -22.03 -9.75 -3.77
CA LEU A 107 -23.09 -8.74 -3.62
C LEU A 107 -23.04 -7.72 -4.75
N LEU A 108 -21.85 -7.21 -5.09
CA LEU A 108 -21.70 -6.14 -6.07
C LEU A 108 -21.49 -6.65 -7.50
N MET A 109 -21.17 -7.93 -7.67
CA MET A 109 -20.85 -8.56 -8.97
C MET A 109 -19.75 -7.82 -9.74
N ILE A 110 -18.80 -7.21 -9.02
CA ILE A 110 -17.71 -6.43 -9.60
C ILE A 110 -16.52 -7.35 -9.88
N ASP A 111 -16.16 -7.50 -11.15
CA ASP A 111 -15.00 -8.29 -11.58
C ASP A 111 -13.68 -7.71 -11.06
N SER A 112 -13.55 -6.37 -10.95
CA SER A 112 -12.37 -5.72 -10.34
C SER A 112 -12.25 -5.91 -8.82
N GLY A 113 -13.30 -6.43 -8.16
CA GLY A 113 -13.19 -6.95 -6.80
C GLY A 113 -12.40 -8.26 -6.70
N SER A 114 -12.03 -8.85 -7.84
CA SER A 114 -11.19 -10.05 -7.96
C SER A 114 -9.71 -9.74 -8.21
N THR A 115 -9.36 -8.51 -8.61
CA THR A 115 -7.95 -8.07 -8.60
C THR A 115 -7.50 -7.95 -7.15
N ASP A 116 -6.58 -8.83 -6.76
CA ASP A 116 -6.07 -9.11 -5.41
C ASP A 116 -5.28 -7.93 -4.81
N MET A 117 -5.87 -6.74 -4.76
CA MET A 117 -5.27 -5.58 -4.11
C MET A 117 -5.60 -5.61 -2.63
N PHE A 118 -4.55 -5.71 -1.81
CA PHE A 118 -4.64 -5.71 -0.35
C PHE A 118 -5.29 -4.41 0.18
N PHE A 119 -4.99 -3.28 -0.45
CA PHE A 119 -5.61 -1.99 -0.14
C PHE A 119 -6.62 -1.58 -1.21
N GLN A 120 -7.73 -0.98 -0.78
CA GLN A 120 -8.76 -0.47 -1.69
C GLN A 120 -8.22 0.68 -2.54
N PHE A 121 -8.51 0.67 -3.85
CA PHE A 121 -7.99 1.68 -4.79
C PHE A 121 -8.31 3.12 -4.39
N GLY A 122 -9.56 3.40 -4.01
CA GLY A 122 -9.97 4.75 -3.59
C GLY A 122 -9.25 5.24 -2.32
N LEU A 123 -8.89 4.32 -1.41
CA LEU A 123 -8.05 4.64 -0.26
C LEU A 123 -6.63 5.01 -0.72
N LEU A 124 -6.05 4.22 -1.64
CA LEU A 124 -4.72 4.50 -2.20
C LEU A 124 -4.66 5.85 -2.92
N GLU A 125 -5.68 6.21 -3.70
CA GLU A 125 -5.74 7.54 -4.34
C GLU A 125 -5.83 8.67 -3.32
N LYS A 126 -6.67 8.50 -2.30
CA LYS A 126 -6.81 9.48 -1.21
C LYS A 126 -5.50 9.65 -0.44
N LEU A 127 -4.76 8.56 -0.21
CA LEU A 127 -3.46 8.61 0.45
C LEU A 127 -2.40 9.24 -0.47
N ARG A 128 -2.35 8.86 -1.76
CA ARG A 128 -1.44 9.44 -2.75
C ARG A 128 -1.49 10.96 -2.74
N ASP A 129 -2.70 11.53 -2.81
CA ASP A 129 -2.86 12.97 -2.93
C ASP A 129 -2.60 13.72 -1.62
N LYS A 130 -2.71 13.04 -0.46
CA LYS A 130 -2.54 13.65 0.86
C LYS A 130 -1.14 13.49 1.45
N THR A 131 -0.50 12.33 1.25
CA THR A 131 0.68 11.92 2.02
C THR A 131 1.90 11.63 1.15
N CYS A 132 1.75 11.38 -0.14
CA CYS A 132 2.86 10.90 -0.98
C CYS A 132 3.71 12.02 -1.61
N LYS A 133 3.49 13.30 -1.26
CA LYS A 133 4.35 14.39 -1.74
C LYS A 133 5.60 14.50 -0.86
N PRO A 134 6.82 14.23 -1.38
CA PRO A 134 8.04 14.35 -0.60
C PRO A 134 8.37 15.80 -0.28
N TYR A 135 9.12 16.02 0.80
CA TYR A 135 9.68 17.33 1.15
C TYR A 135 10.94 17.65 0.36
N TYR A 136 11.69 16.61 -0.01
CA TYR A 136 12.93 16.72 -0.77
C TYR A 136 12.98 15.65 -1.85
N GLU A 137 13.46 16.02 -3.03
CA GLU A 137 13.74 15.14 -4.14
C GLU A 137 15.19 15.36 -4.56
N GLY A 138 15.94 14.28 -4.73
CA GLY A 138 17.38 14.38 -4.97
C GLY A 138 18.05 13.03 -5.12
N ASP A 139 19.35 13.02 -4.93
CA ASP A 139 20.19 11.85 -5.05
C ASP A 139 21.16 11.77 -3.87
N ILE A 140 21.67 10.57 -3.60
CA ILE A 140 22.73 10.40 -2.62
C ILE A 140 24.06 10.29 -3.34
N GLY A 141 24.92 11.28 -3.11
CA GLY A 141 26.32 11.27 -3.50
C GLY A 141 27.16 10.54 -2.44
N TYR A 142 28.26 9.93 -2.89
CA TYR A 142 29.21 9.28 -1.99
C TYR A 142 30.63 9.27 -2.57
N THR A 143 31.61 9.10 -1.69
CA THR A 143 33.01 8.85 -2.05
C THR A 143 33.48 7.52 -1.45
N LEU A 144 34.34 6.81 -2.19
CA LEU A 144 35.02 5.59 -1.75
C LEU A 144 36.44 5.90 -1.25
N ASP A 145 36.86 5.28 -0.15
CA ASP A 145 38.20 5.43 0.40
C ASP A 145 39.23 4.60 -0.40
N GLY A 146 40.50 4.63 0.03
CA GLY A 146 41.56 3.84 -0.62
C GLY A 146 41.39 2.31 -0.53
N LYS A 147 40.43 1.82 0.27
CA LYS A 147 40.06 0.40 0.40
C LYS A 147 38.75 0.08 -0.34
N GLY A 148 38.07 1.09 -0.88
CA GLY A 148 36.79 0.94 -1.56
C GLY A 148 35.57 1.04 -0.65
N TYR A 149 35.72 1.52 0.60
CA TYR A 149 34.61 1.71 1.53
C TYR A 149 33.96 3.08 1.38
N VAL A 150 32.65 3.14 1.55
CA VAL A 150 31.92 4.42 1.60
C VAL A 150 32.31 5.16 2.87
N TYR A 151 32.75 6.43 2.75
CA TYR A 151 33.17 7.21 3.93
C TYR A 151 32.70 8.67 3.96
N ASP A 152 32.20 9.21 2.84
CA ASP A 152 31.61 10.55 2.79
C ASP A 152 30.33 10.46 1.97
N THR A 153 29.22 10.94 2.52
CA THR A 153 27.88 10.86 1.92
C THR A 153 27.11 12.15 2.10
N TRP A 154 26.46 12.58 1.03
CA TRP A 154 25.70 13.83 1.00
C TRP A 154 24.43 13.70 0.18
N PHE A 155 23.47 14.56 0.48
CA PHE A 155 22.27 14.73 -0.31
C PHE A 155 22.53 15.77 -1.41
N GLU A 156 22.33 15.37 -2.65
CA GLU A 156 22.33 16.24 -3.81
C GLU A 156 20.91 16.63 -4.13
N ASN A 157 20.59 17.92 -3.97
CA ASN A 157 19.27 18.41 -4.31
C ASN A 157 19.05 18.29 -5.82
N GLY A 158 17.94 17.67 -6.21
CA GLY A 158 17.64 17.41 -7.61
C GLY A 158 16.21 17.81 -7.95
N GLY A 159 15.65 17.14 -8.96
CA GLY A 159 14.35 17.47 -9.52
C GLY A 159 13.70 16.26 -10.14
N GLN A 160 13.02 16.42 -11.27
CA GLN A 160 12.15 15.38 -11.83
C GLN A 160 12.85 14.06 -12.21
N ASN A 161 14.19 14.02 -12.30
CA ASN A 161 14.98 12.83 -12.63
C ASN A 161 15.69 12.21 -11.42
N SER A 162 15.44 12.73 -10.23
CA SER A 162 16.06 12.24 -9.00
C SER A 162 15.49 10.90 -8.58
N ILE A 163 16.36 10.02 -8.07
CA ILE A 163 15.96 8.67 -7.70
C ILE A 163 15.57 8.56 -6.22
N LEU A 164 15.89 9.54 -5.37
CA LEU A 164 15.48 9.58 -3.96
C LEU A 164 14.38 10.61 -3.70
N SER A 165 13.28 10.15 -3.12
CA SER A 165 12.27 10.96 -2.46
C SER A 165 12.41 10.88 -0.94
N TRP A 166 12.33 12.01 -0.24
CA TRP A 166 12.49 12.08 1.22
C TRP A 166 11.37 12.91 1.88
N TRP A 167 10.73 12.32 2.88
CA TRP A 167 9.64 12.88 3.69
C TRP A 167 10.06 13.23 5.13
N GLY A 168 11.26 12.85 5.55
CA GLY A 168 11.79 13.26 6.87
C GLY A 168 12.25 14.72 6.88
N VAL A 169 12.33 15.33 8.07
CA VAL A 169 12.95 16.64 8.22
C VAL A 169 14.47 16.51 8.13
N LEU A 170 15.12 17.33 7.29
CA LEU A 170 16.58 17.39 7.20
C LEU A 170 17.12 18.55 8.04
N LYS A 171 18.12 18.26 8.88
CA LYS A 171 18.90 19.28 9.60
C LYS A 171 20.33 19.25 9.06
N ASN A 172 20.78 20.37 8.49
CA ASN A 172 22.09 20.46 7.82
C ASN A 172 22.28 19.37 6.72
N ALA A 173 21.26 19.19 5.87
CA ALA A 173 21.25 18.19 4.79
C ALA A 173 21.42 16.72 5.25
N ARG A 174 21.13 16.43 6.53
CA ARG A 174 21.17 15.08 7.11
C ARG A 174 19.84 14.75 7.80
N PRO A 175 19.38 13.49 7.75
CA PRO A 175 18.31 12.98 8.59
C PRO A 175 18.65 13.09 10.08
N PHE A 176 17.65 12.94 10.95
CA PHE A 176 17.89 13.04 12.38
C PHE A 176 18.75 11.86 12.88
N GLN A 177 20.02 12.14 13.13
CA GLN A 177 21.05 11.15 13.46
C GLN A 177 20.87 10.45 14.81
N GLY A 178 19.88 10.85 15.62
CA GLY A 178 19.54 10.21 16.88
C GLY A 178 18.49 9.09 16.75
N HIS A 179 17.93 8.89 15.55
CA HIS A 179 16.98 7.80 15.28
C HIS A 179 17.67 6.55 14.78
N ASN A 180 16.95 5.43 14.91
CA ASN A 180 17.32 4.16 14.34
C ASN A 180 16.57 3.98 13.03
N TYR A 181 17.31 3.59 12.00
CA TYR A 181 16.78 3.41 10.66
C TYR A 181 16.96 1.96 10.19
N VAL A 182 16.04 1.51 9.35
CA VAL A 182 16.14 0.27 8.58
C VAL A 182 16.03 0.63 7.11
N VAL A 183 16.94 0.10 6.29
CA VAL A 183 16.89 0.23 4.84
C VAL A 183 16.49 -1.12 4.26
N GLY A 184 15.28 -1.19 3.72
CA GLY A 184 14.73 -2.39 3.10
C GLY A 184 14.78 -2.31 1.58
N CYS A 185 15.44 -3.28 0.94
CA CYS A 185 15.64 -3.31 -0.50
C CYS A 185 14.84 -4.42 -1.20
N ASP A 186 14.14 -4.05 -2.27
CA ASP A 186 13.59 -4.96 -3.28
C ASP A 186 14.35 -4.73 -4.59
N ILE A 187 15.08 -5.75 -5.04
CA ILE A 187 16.15 -5.58 -6.03
C ILE A 187 15.72 -6.19 -7.37
N SER A 188 15.77 -5.38 -8.42
CA SER A 188 15.58 -5.84 -9.79
C SER A 188 16.91 -6.06 -10.50
N LYS A 189 16.86 -6.57 -11.74
CA LYS A 189 18.05 -6.78 -12.57
C LYS A 189 18.63 -5.49 -13.17
N GLY A 190 17.96 -4.35 -13.04
CA GLY A 190 18.42 -3.08 -13.67
C GLY A 190 18.23 -3.02 -15.19
N THR A 191 17.29 -3.81 -15.74
CA THR A 191 17.05 -3.92 -17.20
C THR A 191 15.85 -3.09 -17.66
N SER A 192 15.55 -1.97 -16.97
CA SER A 192 14.43 -1.07 -17.23
C SER A 192 12.99 -1.62 -17.13
N THR A 193 12.80 -2.92 -16.93
CA THR A 193 11.48 -3.56 -16.88
C THR A 193 10.83 -3.54 -15.51
N THR A 194 11.65 -3.50 -14.45
CA THR A 194 11.23 -3.54 -13.04
C THR A 194 12.15 -2.63 -12.23
N ASN A 195 11.59 -1.91 -11.27
CA ASN A 195 12.36 -0.99 -10.42
C ASN A 195 13.09 -1.78 -9.33
N SER A 196 14.33 -1.37 -9.04
CA SER A 196 14.93 -1.59 -7.73
C SER A 196 14.45 -0.49 -6.78
N VAL A 197 14.14 -0.86 -5.54
CA VAL A 197 13.58 0.03 -4.52
C VAL A 197 14.36 -0.15 -3.21
N ALA A 198 14.78 0.96 -2.59
CA ALA A 198 15.25 0.98 -1.21
C ALA A 198 14.36 1.92 -0.38
N ALA A 199 13.67 1.36 0.61
CA ALA A 199 12.81 2.11 1.52
C ALA A 199 13.50 2.32 2.87
N VAL A 200 13.48 3.55 3.37
CA VAL A 200 14.05 3.93 4.66
C VAL A 200 12.93 4.05 5.69
N LEU A 201 12.88 3.09 6.61
CA LEU A 201 11.99 3.10 7.76
C LEU A 201 12.68 3.76 8.95
N ASN A 202 12.07 4.79 9.52
CA ASN A 202 12.43 5.31 10.83
C ASN A 202 11.75 4.44 11.91
N VAL A 203 12.54 3.68 12.65
CA VAL A 203 12.04 2.76 13.69
C VAL A 203 11.42 3.50 14.87
N ASN A 204 11.86 4.74 15.12
CA ASN A 204 11.36 5.53 16.24
C ASN A 204 9.94 6.06 15.98
N THR A 205 9.61 6.39 14.72
CA THR A 205 8.29 6.91 14.33
C THR A 205 7.39 5.86 13.67
N ASN A 206 7.95 4.73 13.24
CA ASN A 206 7.31 3.73 12.39
C ASN A 206 6.83 4.29 11.04
N GLU A 207 7.55 5.28 10.51
CA GLU A 207 7.23 5.91 9.23
C GLU A 207 8.32 5.65 8.19
N ILE A 208 7.91 5.49 6.93
CA ILE A 208 8.85 5.49 5.80
C ILE A 208 9.21 6.94 5.49
N GLU A 209 10.45 7.32 5.76
CA GLU A 209 10.95 8.68 5.56
C GLU A 209 11.68 8.87 4.23
N GLY A 210 12.06 7.77 3.57
CA GLY A 210 12.82 7.83 2.32
C GLY A 210 12.48 6.68 1.37
N LEU A 211 12.48 6.96 0.08
CA LEU A 211 12.30 5.97 -0.96
C LEU A 211 13.24 6.27 -2.13
N LEU A 212 14.20 5.37 -2.35
CA LEU A 212 15.05 5.39 -3.53
C LEU A 212 14.49 4.40 -4.55
N VAL A 213 14.14 4.87 -5.76
CA VAL A 213 13.52 4.06 -6.81
C VAL A 213 14.27 4.26 -8.12
N THR A 214 14.72 3.17 -8.72
CA THR A 214 15.42 3.24 -10.01
C THR A 214 15.27 1.96 -10.83
N PRO A 215 14.94 2.06 -12.13
CA PRO A 215 14.95 0.91 -13.04
C PRO A 215 16.29 0.69 -13.76
N TYR A 216 17.27 1.58 -13.56
CA TYR A 216 18.46 1.68 -14.42
C TYR A 216 19.78 1.29 -13.76
N LEU A 217 19.82 1.19 -12.43
CA LEU A 217 21.05 0.79 -11.74
C LEU A 217 21.24 -0.72 -11.83
N SER A 218 22.47 -1.15 -12.12
CA SER A 218 22.85 -2.55 -11.94
C SER A 218 22.75 -2.95 -10.46
N MET A 219 22.72 -4.24 -10.16
CA MET A 219 22.69 -4.71 -8.76
C MET A 219 23.88 -4.18 -7.95
N THR A 220 25.05 -4.08 -8.58
CA THR A 220 26.29 -3.54 -7.98
C THR A 220 26.16 -2.04 -7.69
N ASP A 221 25.70 -1.25 -8.67
CA ASP A 221 25.53 0.20 -8.47
C ASP A 221 24.43 0.48 -7.44
N PHE A 222 23.37 -0.34 -7.44
CA PHE A 222 22.29 -0.26 -6.46
C PHE A 222 22.77 -0.63 -5.05
N ALA A 223 23.71 -1.57 -4.91
CA ALA A 223 24.36 -1.89 -3.65
C ALA A 223 25.16 -0.69 -3.12
N GLU A 224 25.95 -0.03 -3.98
CA GLU A 224 26.69 1.18 -3.61
C GLU A 224 25.75 2.29 -3.14
N LYS A 225 24.67 2.54 -3.88
CA LYS A 225 23.65 3.52 -3.49
C LYS A 225 22.93 3.13 -2.20
N SER A 226 22.67 1.85 -1.96
CA SER A 226 22.03 1.37 -0.72
C SER A 226 22.94 1.56 0.50
N VAL A 227 24.23 1.27 0.37
CA VAL A 227 25.22 1.50 1.44
C VAL A 227 25.41 3.00 1.67
N ALA A 228 25.52 3.80 0.61
CA ALA A 228 25.59 5.26 0.73
C ALA A 228 24.35 5.85 1.40
N LEU A 229 23.16 5.33 1.08
CA LEU A 229 21.92 5.71 1.75
C LEU A 229 21.96 5.35 3.23
N CYS A 230 22.45 4.16 3.60
CA CYS A 230 22.65 3.76 4.99
C CYS A 230 23.60 4.71 5.74
N GLU A 231 24.76 5.04 5.15
CA GLU A 231 25.73 5.96 5.77
C GLU A 231 25.21 7.41 5.85
N TRP A 232 24.30 7.80 4.95
CA TRP A 232 23.68 9.14 4.97
C TRP A 232 22.58 9.26 6.02
N VAL A 233 21.67 8.29 6.11
CA VAL A 233 20.59 8.31 7.13
C VAL A 233 21.13 7.93 8.51
N GLY A 234 22.14 7.07 8.55
CA GLY A 234 22.92 6.72 9.71
C GLY A 234 23.91 7.80 10.12
N GLY A 235 24.76 7.46 11.09
CA GLY A 235 25.84 8.29 11.60
C GLY A 235 26.22 7.85 13.00
N ASN A 236 25.42 8.22 14.00
CA ASN A 236 25.62 7.73 15.37
C ASN A 236 25.35 6.22 15.48
N ASN A 237 24.37 5.74 14.72
CA ASN A 237 24.04 4.32 14.59
C ASN A 237 24.06 3.96 13.11
N SER A 238 24.66 2.82 12.77
CA SER A 238 24.56 2.27 11.41
C SER A 238 23.16 1.66 11.22
N PRO A 239 22.41 2.02 10.16
CA PRO A 239 21.09 1.44 9.89
C PRO A 239 21.14 -0.06 9.65
N LEU A 240 20.05 -0.77 9.89
CA LEU A 240 19.98 -2.18 9.48
C LEU A 240 19.69 -2.23 7.98
N LEU A 241 20.56 -2.87 7.19
CA LEU A 241 20.31 -3.15 5.78
C LEU A 241 19.67 -4.54 5.62
N ILE A 242 18.52 -4.60 4.98
CA ILE A 242 17.80 -5.85 4.67
C ILE A 242 17.36 -5.84 3.21
N TRP A 243 17.38 -7.00 2.56
CA TRP A 243 16.92 -7.15 1.17
C TRP A 243 16.25 -8.51 0.95
N GLU A 244 15.46 -8.62 -0.10
CA GLU A 244 15.00 -9.92 -0.60
C GLU A 244 16.14 -10.63 -1.35
N GLU A 245 16.60 -11.77 -0.83
CA GLU A 245 17.78 -12.46 -1.37
C GLU A 245 17.50 -13.16 -2.71
N ASN A 246 16.24 -13.27 -3.13
CA ASN A 246 15.81 -14.01 -4.29
C ASN A 246 16.39 -13.43 -5.60
N GLY A 247 17.57 -13.91 -5.99
CA GLY A 247 18.22 -13.54 -7.26
C GLY A 247 19.18 -12.34 -7.20
N ALA A 248 19.65 -11.93 -6.00
CA ALA A 248 20.55 -10.79 -5.83
C ALA A 248 21.95 -11.14 -5.23
N PRO A 249 22.68 -12.16 -5.73
CA PRO A 249 23.99 -12.54 -5.18
C PRO A 249 25.05 -11.45 -5.37
N ASP A 250 25.03 -10.74 -6.50
CA ASP A 250 25.99 -9.68 -6.82
C ASP A 250 25.81 -8.45 -5.91
N PHE A 251 24.57 -8.19 -5.48
CA PHE A 251 24.28 -7.15 -4.49
C PHE A 251 24.99 -7.45 -3.16
N LEU A 252 24.79 -8.65 -2.59
CA LEU A 252 25.45 -9.04 -1.34
C LEU A 252 26.97 -8.97 -1.45
N LYS A 253 27.53 -9.51 -2.54
CA LYS A 253 28.98 -9.46 -2.77
C LYS A 253 29.49 -8.01 -2.76
N ARG A 254 28.77 -7.10 -3.44
CA ARG A 254 29.17 -5.70 -3.47
C ARG A 254 29.03 -5.02 -2.11
N VAL A 255 27.97 -5.29 -1.35
CA VAL A 255 27.81 -4.77 0.01
C VAL A 255 28.96 -5.22 0.92
N ASP A 256 29.39 -6.48 0.81
CA ASP A 256 30.54 -7.03 1.56
C ASP A 256 31.86 -6.35 1.16
N GLU A 257 32.09 -6.13 -0.15
CA GLU A 257 33.26 -5.38 -0.66
C GLU A 257 33.28 -3.93 -0.17
N LEU A 258 32.12 -3.30 0.02
CA LEU A 258 31.98 -1.95 0.55
C LEU A 258 32.20 -1.89 2.08
N GLY A 259 32.35 -3.03 2.75
CA GLY A 259 32.62 -3.12 4.19
C GLY A 259 31.42 -2.85 5.08
N TYR A 260 30.20 -2.86 4.54
CA TYR A 260 29.00 -2.58 5.33
C TYR A 260 28.65 -3.77 6.23
N TYR A 261 28.58 -3.55 7.54
CA TYR A 261 28.52 -4.65 8.52
C TYR A 261 27.14 -4.87 9.14
N ASN A 262 26.28 -3.85 9.20
CA ASN A 262 24.99 -3.96 9.88
C ASN A 262 23.90 -4.50 8.94
N MET A 263 24.01 -5.78 8.59
CA MET A 263 23.10 -6.47 7.68
C MET A 263 22.16 -7.42 8.42
N PHE A 264 20.93 -7.56 7.93
CA PHE A 264 19.99 -8.54 8.46
C PHE A 264 20.49 -9.97 8.21
N VAL A 265 20.55 -10.75 9.28
CA VAL A 265 20.85 -12.19 9.26
C VAL A 265 19.61 -12.95 9.68
N LYS A 266 19.19 -13.91 8.86
CA LYS A 266 18.08 -14.80 9.24
C LYS A 266 18.57 -15.81 10.27
N GLU A 267 18.07 -15.71 11.50
CA GLU A 267 18.33 -16.71 12.53
C GLU A 267 17.64 -18.04 12.21
N ASP A 268 18.38 -19.14 12.32
CA ASP A 268 17.83 -20.48 12.18
C ASP A 268 17.10 -20.86 13.49
N LYS A 269 15.77 -20.74 13.48
CA LYS A 269 14.90 -21.08 14.63
C LYS A 269 14.94 -22.56 15.01
N SER A 270 15.62 -23.43 14.24
CA SER A 270 15.67 -24.87 14.50
C SER A 270 16.57 -25.29 15.66
N GLY A 271 17.32 -24.38 16.28
CA GLY A 271 18.17 -24.66 17.46
C GLY A 271 19.33 -25.64 17.20
N LYS A 272 19.41 -26.23 16.00
CA LYS A 272 20.54 -27.02 15.56
C LYS A 272 21.60 -26.05 15.08
N LYS A 273 22.68 -25.90 15.85
CA LYS A 273 23.93 -25.24 15.45
C LYS A 273 24.55 -25.96 14.25
N ASN A 274 23.92 -25.85 13.09
CA ASN A 274 24.56 -26.20 11.84
C ASN A 274 25.56 -25.09 11.55
N LYS A 275 26.83 -25.46 11.35
CA LYS A 275 27.94 -24.59 10.94
C LYS A 275 27.73 -23.97 9.53
N SER A 276 26.51 -23.88 9.02
CA SER A 276 26.25 -23.15 7.78
C SER A 276 26.27 -21.66 8.12
N GLY A 277 27.14 -20.91 7.46
CA GLY A 277 27.34 -19.48 7.72
C GLY A 277 26.05 -18.67 7.74
N ASN A 278 26.11 -17.51 8.41
CA ASN A 278 25.03 -16.54 8.46
C ASN A 278 24.43 -16.32 7.07
N LYS A 279 23.14 -16.60 6.91
CA LYS A 279 22.42 -16.30 5.67
C LYS A 279 21.92 -14.87 5.75
N TYR A 280 22.53 -14.00 4.95
CA TYR A 280 22.15 -12.60 4.88
C TYR A 280 20.93 -12.39 3.99
N GLY A 281 20.12 -11.41 4.35
CA GLY A 281 18.89 -11.10 3.63
C GLY A 281 17.71 -11.99 4.01
N TRP A 282 16.55 -11.64 3.47
CA TRP A 282 15.30 -12.36 3.67
C TRP A 282 15.03 -13.30 2.49
N ARG A 283 14.71 -14.56 2.80
CA ARG A 283 14.19 -15.53 1.85
C ARG A 283 12.78 -15.92 2.22
N SER A 284 11.88 -15.86 1.24
CA SER A 284 10.58 -16.51 1.31
C SER A 284 10.76 -18.01 1.52
N THR A 285 9.94 -18.58 2.41
CA THR A 285 9.92 -20.02 2.65
C THR A 285 8.85 -20.66 1.77
N SER A 286 9.21 -21.73 1.07
CA SER A 286 8.25 -22.51 0.28
C SER A 286 7.28 -23.26 1.21
N GLY A 287 5.99 -23.23 0.91
CA GLY A 287 4.94 -23.92 1.68
C GLY A 287 3.81 -22.99 2.11
N PRO A 288 2.68 -23.55 2.63
CA PRO A 288 1.54 -22.74 3.09
C PRO A 288 1.98 -21.75 4.17
N ASN A 289 2.70 -22.24 5.18
CA ASN A 289 3.04 -21.55 6.44
C ASN A 289 4.20 -20.51 6.38
N GLY A 290 4.57 -20.04 5.18
CA GLY A 290 5.82 -19.29 4.98
C GLY A 290 5.81 -18.28 3.85
N THR A 291 4.64 -17.99 3.29
CA THR A 291 4.46 -17.07 2.18
C THR A 291 4.40 -15.63 2.67
N LYS A 292 4.80 -14.67 1.82
CA LYS A 292 4.61 -13.23 2.05
C LYS A 292 3.16 -12.90 2.46
N LEU A 293 2.20 -13.62 1.85
CA LEU A 293 0.77 -13.48 2.09
C LEU A 293 0.37 -13.80 3.53
N GLU A 294 0.92 -14.84 4.15
CA GLU A 294 0.59 -15.15 5.54
C GLU A 294 1.17 -14.17 6.56
N VAL A 295 2.40 -13.69 6.32
CA VAL A 295 2.99 -12.62 7.15
C VAL A 295 2.09 -11.39 7.11
N MET A 296 1.56 -11.06 5.93
CA MET A 296 0.62 -9.94 5.77
C MET A 296 -0.73 -10.23 6.45
N ASN A 297 -1.30 -11.43 6.28
CA ASN A 297 -2.56 -11.81 6.94
C ASN A 297 -2.46 -11.82 8.47
N GLY A 298 -1.30 -12.17 9.03
CA GLY A 298 -1.06 -12.11 10.48
C GLY A 298 -1.02 -10.70 11.04
N LEU A 299 -0.64 -9.70 10.23
CA LEU A 299 -0.63 -8.28 10.60
C LEU A 299 -2.03 -7.66 10.49
N ASP A 300 -2.86 -8.11 9.55
CA ASP A 300 -4.28 -7.70 9.43
C ASP A 300 -5.16 -8.18 10.60
N SER A 301 -4.69 -9.18 11.34
CA SER A 301 -5.43 -9.79 12.45
C SER A 301 -5.22 -9.08 13.79
N ALA A 302 -4.37 -8.04 13.84
CA ALA A 302 -3.97 -7.29 15.04
C ALA A 302 -4.58 -5.88 15.06
#